data_AF-A0A352S582-F1
#
_entry.id   AF-A0A352S582-F1
#
_cell.length_a   1.000
_cell.length_b   1.000
_cell.length_c   1.000
_cell.angle_alpha   90.00
_cell.angle_beta   90.00
_cell.angle_gamma   90.00
#
_symmetry.space_group_name_H-M   'P 1'
#
loop_
_entity.id
_entity.type
_entity.pdbx_description
1 polymer ?
#
loop_
_entity_poly.entity_id
_entity_poly.type
_entity_poly.pdbx_seq_one_letter_code
_entity_poly.pdbx_strand_id
1 'polypeptide(L)' 'GALDKLEAFSSFNGPAFYGLPRNSGTLTLTREDWELPAELPYGDTTLVPLRAGETLRWKAS' A
#
# COMPACT_ATOMS: atom_id res chain seq x y z
N GLY A 1 -16.34 7.60 -3.08
CA GLY A 1 -15.24 6.91 -2.38
C GLY A 1 -15.16 7.42 -0.96
N ALA A 2 -14.25 6.89 -0.14
CA ALA A 2 -14.07 7.29 1.25
C ALA A 2 -12.57 7.51 1.57
N LEU A 3 -11.86 8.19 0.67
CA LEU A 3 -10.41 8.41 0.79
C LEU A 3 -10.05 9.27 2.01
N ASP A 4 -10.96 10.16 2.42
CA ASP A 4 -10.90 10.93 3.66
C ASP A 4 -10.81 10.05 4.92
N LYS A 5 -11.24 8.79 4.85
CA LYS A 5 -11.21 7.83 5.97
C LYS A 5 -10.00 6.88 5.92
N LEU A 6 -9.19 6.93 4.85
CA LEU A 6 -8.13 5.96 4.61
C LEU A 6 -7.07 5.98 5.72
N GLU A 7 -6.63 7.17 6.14
CA GLU A 7 -5.58 7.31 7.15
C GLU A 7 -6.00 6.72 8.51
N ALA A 8 -7.25 6.97 8.92
CA ALA A 8 -7.77 6.39 10.14
C ALA A 8 -7.78 4.85 10.06
N PHE A 9 -8.21 4.30 8.92
CA PHE A 9 -8.26 2.86 8.67
C PHE A 9 -6.88 2.21 8.65
N SER A 10 -5.93 2.76 7.90
CA SER A 10 -4.61 2.15 7.69
C SER A 10 -3.61 2.44 8.81
N SER A 11 -3.78 3.53 9.56
CA SER A 11 -2.70 4.06 10.41
C SER A 11 -3.12 4.36 11.86
N PHE A 12 -4.39 4.64 12.16
CA PHE A 12 -4.80 5.07 13.51
C PHE A 12 -5.56 4.00 14.30
N ASN A 13 -6.54 3.35 13.67
CA ASN A 13 -7.48 2.48 14.37
C ASN A 13 -6.80 1.23 14.94
N GLY A 14 -5.83 0.65 14.21
CA GLY A 14 -5.04 -0.48 14.68
C GLY A 14 -4.24 -0.14 15.95
N PRO A 15 -3.28 0.80 15.90
CA PRO A 15 -2.50 1.17 17.08
C PRO A 15 -3.36 1.60 18.27
N ALA A 16 -4.45 2.34 18.06
CA ALA A 16 -5.37 2.72 19.13
C ALA A 16 -6.04 1.51 19.80
N PHE A 17 -6.45 0.51 19.02
CA PHE A 17 -7.02 -0.74 19.55
C PHE A 17 -5.99 -1.55 20.35
N TYR A 18 -4.76 -1.61 19.87
CA TYR A 18 -3.69 -2.39 20.48
C TYR A 18 -2.89 -1.66 21.56
N GLY A 19 -3.20 -0.39 21.86
CA GLY A 19 -2.44 0.42 22.82
C GLY A 19 -1.00 0.73 22.37
N LEU A 20 -0.76 0.76 21.06
CA LEU A 20 0.55 1.05 20.46
C LEU A 20 0.64 2.52 20.00
N PRO A 21 1.85 3.10 19.95
CA PRO A 21 2.04 4.44 19.42
C PRO A 21 1.71 4.49 17.92
N ARG A 22 1.29 5.66 17.45
CA ARG A 22 1.12 5.92 16.01
C ARG A 22 2.49 6.10 15.35
N ASN A 23 2.57 5.72 14.08
CA ASN A 23 3.72 6.05 13.25
C ASN A 23 3.87 7.57 13.12
N SER A 24 5.10 8.06 13.22
CA SER A 24 5.43 9.49 13.03
C SER A 24 5.80 9.85 11.59
N GLY A 25 6.02 8.85 10.74
CA GLY A 25 6.33 9.02 9.32
C GLY A 25 5.08 9.33 8.49
N THR A 26 5.32 9.76 7.25
CA THR A 26 4.27 9.99 6.26
C THR A 26 4.64 9.26 4.98
N LEU A 27 3.62 8.76 4.27
CA LEU A 27 3.72 8.16 2.94
C LEU A 27 2.73 8.88 2.02
N THR A 28 3.12 9.20 0.79
CA THR A 28 2.23 9.88 -0.15
C THR A 28 1.68 8.88 -1.16
N LEU A 29 0.35 8.89 -1.36
CA LEU A 29 -0.28 8.19 -2.46
C LEU A 29 -0.55 9.18 -3.60
N THR A 30 0.12 8.98 -4.71
CA THR A 30 -0.08 9.77 -5.93
C THR A 30 -1.04 9.03 -6.84
N ARG A 31 -2.03 9.75 -7.38
CA ARG A 31 -2.94 9.20 -8.38
C ARG A 31 -2.24 9.17 -9.74
N GLU A 32 -1.52 8.09 -9.97
CA GLU A 32 -0.71 7.81 -11.16
C GLU A 32 -1.03 6.40 -11.60
N ASP A 33 -1.39 6.24 -12.89
CA ASP A 33 -1.56 4.92 -13.48
C ASP A 33 -0.18 4.28 -13.68
N TRP A 34 0.00 3.06 -13.18
CA TRP A 34 1.25 2.31 -13.35
C TRP A 34 0.98 0.82 -13.49
N GLU A 35 1.78 0.15 -14.29
CA GLU A 35 1.68 -1.30 -14.52
C GLU A 35 2.42 -2.06 -13.43
N LEU A 36 1.71 -2.97 -12.77
CA LEU A 36 2.32 -3.86 -11.79
C LEU A 36 3.07 -4.98 -12.52
N PRO A 37 4.36 -5.23 -12.22
CA PRO A 37 5.09 -6.33 -12.83
C PRO A 37 4.35 -7.67 -12.67
N ALA A 38 4.41 -8.50 -13.70
CA ALA A 38 3.81 -9.84 -13.66
C ALA A 38 4.51 -10.75 -12.63
N GLU A 39 5.80 -10.54 -12.43
CA GLU A 39 6.64 -11.26 -11.48
C GLU A 39 7.62 -10.29 -10.80
N LEU A 40 7.96 -10.58 -9.55
CA LEU A 40 8.97 -9.86 -8.78
C LEU A 40 10.06 -10.84 -8.30
N PRO A 41 11.34 -10.43 -8.31
CA PRO A 41 12.43 -11.28 -7.82
C PRO A 41 12.31 -11.49 -6.30
N TYR A 42 12.56 -12.71 -5.85
CA TYR A 42 12.57 -13.11 -4.44
C TYR A 42 13.64 -14.18 -4.20
N GLY A 43 14.84 -13.73 -3.84
CA GLY A 43 16.02 -14.60 -3.77
C GLY A 43 16.29 -15.26 -5.12
N ASP A 44 16.41 -16.59 -5.12
CA ASP A 44 16.62 -17.40 -6.34
C ASP A 44 15.30 -17.79 -7.05
N THR A 45 14.17 -17.20 -6.65
CA THR A 45 12.83 -17.50 -7.18
C THR A 45 12.08 -16.22 -7.56
N THR A 46 10.88 -16.36 -8.09
CA THR A 46 9.98 -15.24 -8.39
C THR A 46 8.65 -15.35 -7.63
N LEU A 47 8.03 -14.20 -7.37
CA LEU A 47 6.69 -14.09 -6.80
C LEU A 47 5.75 -13.48 -7.82
N VAL A 48 4.54 -14.03 -7.92
CA VAL A 48 3.44 -13.43 -8.68
C VAL A 48 2.61 -12.59 -7.71
N PRO A 49 2.67 -11.24 -7.78
CA PRO A 49 1.89 -10.39 -6.90
C PRO A 49 0.39 -10.44 -7.23
N LEU A 50 -0.44 -10.11 -6.25
CA LEU A 50 -1.88 -9.94 -6.48
C LEU A 50 -2.09 -8.83 -7.53
N ARG A 51 -2.88 -9.10 -8.57
CA ARG A 51 -3.11 -8.22 -9.74
C ARG A 51 -1.86 -8.02 -10.62
N ALA A 52 -0.97 -8.99 -10.65
CA ALA A 52 0.17 -9.07 -11.58
C ALA A 52 -0.24 -8.73 -13.02
N GLY A 53 0.52 -7.85 -13.67
CA GLY A 53 0.30 -7.42 -15.05
C GLY A 53 -0.87 -6.44 -15.25
N GLU A 54 -1.60 -6.06 -14.19
CA GLU A 54 -2.66 -5.06 -14.28
C GLU A 54 -2.14 -3.64 -14.04
N THR A 55 -2.87 -2.66 -14.58
CA THR A 55 -2.68 -1.24 -14.24
C THR A 55 -3.34 -0.89 -12.91
N LEU A 56 -2.56 -0.35 -11.98
CA LEU A 56 -3.02 0.25 -10.74
C LEU A 56 -3.08 1.77 -10.88
N ARG A 57 -4.04 2.41 -10.21
CA ARG A 57 -4.30 3.87 -10.35
C ARG A 57 -3.65 4.75 -9.29
N TRP A 58 -2.94 4.12 -8.36
CA TRP A 58 -2.32 4.78 -7.23
C TRP A 58 -0.96 4.17 -6.98
N LYS A 59 0.02 5.03 -6.75
CA LYS A 59 1.40 4.66 -6.47
C LYS A 59 1.83 5.32 -5.18
N ALA A 60 2.48 4.55 -4.31
CA ALA A 60 3.07 5.06 -3.09
C ALA A 60 4.50 5.57 -3.37
N SER A 61 4.85 6.69 -2.74
CA SER A 61 6.19 7.29 -2.75
C SER A 61 6.57 7.83 -1.39
#